data_AF-A0A2N6NYP3-F1
#
_entry.id   AF-A0A2N6NYP3-F1
#
_cell.length_a   1.000
_cell.length_b   1.000
_cell.length_c   1.000
_cell.angle_alpha   90.00
_cell.angle_beta   90.00
_cell.angle_gamma   90.00
#
_symmetry.space_group_name_H-M   'P 1'
#
loop_
_entity.id
_entity.type
_entity.pdbx_description
1 polymer ?
#
loop_
_entity_poly.entity_id
_entity_poly.type
_entity_poly.pdbx_seq_one_letter_code
_entity_poly.pdbx_strand_id
1 'polypeptide(L)'
;MPAAPQLPIESLPAWATLHDVKLQQVGMRHVDGKGYGLVAENAIDASGNVNDAFEIMRISVELVLSREAVEEYAKVDRHFKQLIETLGRKVHNTFTYIE
;
A
#
# COMPACT_ATOMS: atom_id res chain seq x y z
N MET A 1 5.51 17.89 17.46
CA MET A 1 6.21 17.68 16.16
C MET A 1 5.36 18.34 15.10
N PRO A 2 5.92 19.16 14.19
CA PRO A 2 5.16 19.65 13.06
C PRO A 2 4.71 18.45 12.21
N ALA A 3 3.46 18.47 11.73
CA ALA A 3 2.98 17.43 10.82
C ALA A 3 3.90 17.38 9.60
N ALA A 4 4.28 16.19 9.16
CA ALA A 4 5.01 16.03 7.91
C ALA A 4 4.19 16.69 6.78
N PRO A 5 4.84 17.38 5.82
CA PRO A 5 4.14 17.95 4.68
C PRO A 5 3.32 16.85 4.00
N GLN A 6 2.00 17.01 3.97
CA GLN A 6 1.14 16.06 3.29
C GLN A 6 1.17 16.38 1.81
N LEU A 7 1.70 15.46 1.02
CA LEU A 7 1.59 15.55 -0.42
C LEU A 7 0.12 15.36 -0.82
N PRO A 8 -0.40 16.16 -1.77
CA PRO A 8 -1.73 15.93 -2.31
C PRO A 8 -1.75 14.56 -3.01
N ILE A 9 -2.90 13.88 -2.98
CA ILE A 9 -3.01 12.48 -3.45
C ILE A 9 -2.51 12.38 -4.88
N GLU A 10 -2.76 13.39 -5.71
CA GLU A 10 -2.32 13.59 -7.10
C GLU A 10 -0.81 13.40 -7.32
N SER A 11 0.00 13.50 -6.26
CA SER A 11 1.45 13.26 -6.30
C SER A 11 1.82 11.77 -6.30
N LEU A 12 0.87 10.86 -6.06
CA LEU A 12 1.13 9.42 -5.95
C LEU A 12 1.81 8.83 -7.19
N PRO A 13 1.48 9.18 -8.45
CA PRO A 13 2.22 8.69 -9.61
C PRO A 13 3.69 9.11 -9.62
N ALA A 14 3.98 10.35 -9.21
CA ALA A 14 5.36 10.84 -9.13
C ALA A 14 6.14 10.12 -8.01
N TRP A 15 5.51 9.97 -6.83
CA TRP A 15 6.04 9.17 -5.73
C TRP A 15 6.30 7.71 -6.15
N ALA A 16 5.32 7.08 -6.80
CA ALA A 16 5.39 5.70 -7.29
C ALA A 16 6.60 5.51 -8.23
N THR A 17 6.78 6.43 -9.18
CA THR A 17 7.92 6.43 -10.11
C THR A 17 9.26 6.50 -9.37
N LEU A 18 9.37 7.34 -8.34
CA LEU A 18 10.60 7.48 -7.53
C LEU A 18 10.91 6.20 -6.72
N HIS A 19 9.90 5.40 -6.41
CA HIS A 19 10.02 4.19 -5.59
C HIS A 19 9.98 2.89 -6.41
N ASP A 20 10.24 2.95 -7.73
CA ASP A 20 10.19 1.80 -8.66
C ASP A 20 8.84 1.05 -8.69
N VAL A 21 7.75 1.75 -8.37
CA VAL A 21 6.39 1.26 -8.62
C VAL A 21 6.05 1.56 -10.07
N LYS A 22 5.76 0.52 -10.84
CA LYS A 22 5.27 0.67 -12.22
C LYS A 22 3.76 0.79 -12.21
N LEU A 23 3.25 1.87 -12.79
CA LEU A 23 1.85 2.06 -13.14
C LEU A 23 1.80 2.30 -14.64
N GLN A 24 1.13 1.41 -15.39
CA GLN A 24 1.07 1.50 -16.85
C GLN A 24 -0.39 1.58 -17.30
N GLN A 25 -0.66 2.46 -18.27
CA GLN A 25 -1.99 2.65 -18.87
C GLN A 25 -3.09 3.01 -17.86
N VAL A 26 -2.71 3.50 -16.68
CA VAL A 26 -3.64 3.91 -15.63
C VAL A 26 -3.27 5.28 -15.10
N GLY A 27 -4.30 6.13 -14.99
CA GLY A 27 -4.20 7.45 -14.38
C GLY A 27 -4.99 7.46 -13.07
N MET A 28 -4.47 8.18 -12.08
CA MET A 28 -5.19 8.35 -10.83
C MET A 28 -6.23 9.47 -10.95
N ARG A 29 -7.48 9.16 -10.64
CA ARG A 29 -8.62 10.08 -10.78
C ARG A 29 -9.60 9.92 -9.64
N HIS A 30 -10.35 10.98 -9.37
CA HIS A 30 -11.54 10.88 -8.53
C HIS A 30 -12.65 10.12 -9.26
N VAL A 31 -13.31 9.21 -8.56
CA VAL A 31 -14.41 8.38 -9.03
C VAL A 31 -15.60 8.63 -8.10
N ASP A 32 -16.70 9.13 -8.68
CA ASP A 32 -17.89 9.51 -7.95
C ASP A 32 -18.41 8.35 -7.07
N GLY A 33 -18.62 8.63 -5.79
CA GLY A 33 -19.07 7.64 -4.80
C GLY A 33 -18.02 6.63 -4.35
N LYS A 34 -16.79 6.67 -4.87
CA LYS A 34 -15.68 5.74 -4.49
C LYS A 34 -14.40 6.45 -4.03
N GLY A 35 -14.26 7.75 -4.28
CA GLY A 35 -13.04 8.50 -3.96
C GLY A 35 -11.99 8.36 -5.06
N TYR A 36 -10.71 8.46 -4.71
CA TYR A 36 -9.64 8.34 -5.70
C TYR A 36 -9.34 6.88 -6.04
N GLY A 37 -9.13 6.61 -7.33
CA GLY A 37 -8.75 5.28 -7.83
C GLY A 37 -7.90 5.37 -9.09
N LEU A 38 -7.40 4.22 -9.52
CA LEU A 38 -6.70 4.07 -10.80
C LEU A 38 -7.72 3.76 -11.89
N VAL A 39 -7.68 4.54 -12.96
CA VAL A 39 -8.60 4.45 -14.10
C VAL A 39 -7.78 4.22 -15.36
N ALA A 40 -8.18 3.25 -16.17
CA ALA A 40 -7.54 2.97 -17.44
C ALA A 40 -7.55 4.21 -18.35
N GLU A 41 -6.40 4.54 -18.94
CA GLU A 41 -6.27 5.65 -19.88
C GLU A 41 -6.69 5.25 -21.30
N ASN A 42 -6.48 3.97 -21.64
CA ASN A 42 -6.86 3.36 -22.89
C ASN A 42 -7.67 2.08 -22.63
N ALA A 43 -8.33 1.55 -23.66
CA ALA A 43 -8.95 0.24 -23.56
C ALA A 43 -7.88 -0.82 -23.25
N ILE A 44 -8.09 -1.60 -22.19
CA ILE A 44 -7.22 -2.71 -21.80
C ILE A 44 -7.85 -3.99 -22.36
N ASP A 45 -7.25 -4.53 -23.41
CA ASP A 45 -7.72 -5.76 -24.04
C ASP A 45 -7.20 -6.98 -23.27
N ALA A 46 -8.11 -7.74 -22.68
CA ALA A 46 -7.80 -8.97 -21.96
C ALA A 46 -7.61 -10.20 -22.89
N SER A 47 -7.60 -9.99 -24.21
CA SER A 47 -7.64 -11.06 -25.23
C SER A 47 -6.27 -11.59 -25.66
N GLY A 48 -5.17 -11.04 -25.14
CA GLY A 48 -3.81 -11.52 -25.40
C GLY A 48 -3.49 -12.84 -24.67
N ASN A 49 -2.59 -13.64 -25.26
CA ASN A 49 -1.99 -14.81 -24.60
C ASN A 49 -1.42 -14.38 -23.23
N VAL A 50 -1.40 -15.24 -22.20
CA VAL A 50 -0.90 -14.89 -20.86
C VAL A 50 0.56 -14.39 -20.89
N ASN A 51 1.32 -14.78 -21.92
CA ASN A 51 2.68 -14.30 -22.17
C ASN A 51 2.77 -12.88 -22.78
N ASP A 52 1.66 -12.37 -23.34
CA ASP A 52 1.48 -10.99 -23.83
C ASP A 52 0.60 -10.16 -22.88
N ALA A 53 0.34 -10.66 -21.66
CA ALA A 53 -0.47 -9.97 -20.67
C ALA A 53 0.16 -8.63 -20.31
N PHE A 54 -0.59 -7.56 -20.55
CA PHE A 54 -0.13 -6.19 -20.31
C PHE A 54 0.05 -5.92 -18.80
N GLU A 55 1.26 -5.58 -18.37
CA GLU A 55 1.59 -5.29 -16.97
C GLU A 55 0.97 -3.94 -16.54
N ILE A 56 -0.20 -3.97 -15.89
CA ILE A 56 -0.89 -2.75 -15.42
C ILE A 56 -0.16 -2.12 -14.22
N MET A 57 0.33 -2.95 -13.31
CA MET A 57 0.97 -2.50 -12.08
C MET A 57 1.99 -3.51 -11.55
N ARG A 58 3.11 -2.99 -11.04
CA ARG A 58 4.06 -3.75 -10.22
C ARG A 58 4.52 -2.91 -9.04
N ILE A 59 4.42 -3.50 -7.86
CA ILE A 59 4.82 -2.88 -6.60
C ILE A 59 6.04 -3.62 -6.06
N SER A 60 7.07 -2.88 -5.64
CA SER A 60 8.22 -3.46 -4.96
C SER A 60 7.81 -4.03 -3.59
N VAL A 61 8.32 -5.21 -3.24
CA VAL A 61 8.06 -5.86 -1.94
C VAL A 61 8.49 -4.97 -0.77
N GLU A 62 9.54 -4.15 -0.95
CA GLU A 62 10.06 -3.22 0.06
C GLU A 62 9.07 -2.11 0.42
N LEU A 63 8.07 -1.86 -0.42
CA LEU A 63 7.01 -0.87 -0.16
C LEU A 63 5.77 -1.50 0.47
N VAL A 64 5.73 -2.83 0.56
CA VAL A 64 4.62 -3.53 1.18
C VAL A 64 4.81 -3.49 2.69
N LEU A 65 3.95 -2.72 3.35
CA LEU A 65 3.85 -2.75 4.81
C LEU A 65 3.16 -4.05 5.24
N SER A 66 3.96 -5.08 5.49
CA SER A 66 3.50 -6.36 6.02
C SER A 66 3.85 -6.52 7.50
N ARG A 67 3.24 -7.52 8.15
CA ARG A 67 3.58 -7.87 9.53
C ARG A 67 5.07 -8.25 9.64
N GLU A 68 5.55 -9.04 8.69
CA GLU A 68 6.93 -9.50 8.62
C GLU A 68 7.88 -8.31 8.48
N ALA A 69 7.58 -7.35 7.59
CA ALA A 69 8.38 -6.13 7.44
C ALA A 69 8.46 -5.30 8.73
N VAL A 70 7.34 -5.19 9.46
CA VAL A 70 7.29 -4.50 10.76
C VAL A 70 8.10 -5.25 11.82
N GLU A 71 7.99 -6.58 11.88
CA GLU A 71 8.73 -7.42 12.83
C GLU A 71 10.25 -7.38 12.56
N GLU A 72 10.68 -7.42 11.29
CA GLU A 72 12.09 -7.25 10.92
C GLU A 72 12.62 -5.88 11.29
N TYR A 73 11.88 -4.80 11.00
CA TYR A 73 12.29 -3.44 11.37
C TYR A 73 12.42 -3.27 12.89
N ALA A 74 11.53 -3.90 13.67
CA ALA A 74 11.61 -3.91 15.13
C ALA A 74 12.86 -4.62 15.69
N LYS A 75 13.52 -5.50 14.92
CA LYS A 75 14.81 -6.07 15.34
C LYS A 75 15.95 -5.05 15.22
N VAL A 76 15.84 -4.10 14.31
CA VAL A 76 16.85 -3.08 14.02
C VAL A 76 16.67 -1.85 14.91
N ASP A 77 15.44 -1.39 15.12
CA ASP A 77 15.13 -0.21 15.93
C ASP A 77 14.48 -0.59 17.28
N ARG A 78 15.25 -0.43 18.35
CA ARG A 78 14.81 -0.72 19.72
C ARG A 78 13.67 0.18 20.20
N HIS A 79 13.68 1.47 19.83
CA HIS A 79 12.63 2.40 20.24
C HIS A 79 11.31 2.06 19.53
N PHE A 80 11.39 1.74 18.23
CA PHE A 80 10.25 1.26 17.47
C PHE A 80 9.67 -0.03 18.05
N LYS A 81 10.53 -1.00 18.41
CA LYS A 81 10.10 -2.24 19.06
C LYS A 81 9.32 -1.98 20.34
N GLN A 82 9.85 -1.13 21.23
CA GLN A 82 9.18 -0.75 22.47
C GLN A 82 7.83 -0.10 22.21
N LEU A 83 7.71 0.75 21.18
CA LEU A 83 6.47 1.38 20.79
C LEU A 83 5.42 0.35 20.37
N ILE A 84 5.78 -0.57 19.47
CA ILE A 84 4.89 -1.62 18.98
C ILE A 84 4.48 -2.56 20.12
N GLU A 85 5.39 -2.93 21.02
CA GLU A 85 5.11 -3.83 22.15
C GLU A 85 4.20 -3.17 23.21
N THR A 86 4.37 -1.87 23.46
CA THR A 86 3.64 -1.14 24.51
C THR A 86 2.27 -0.65 24.03
N LEU A 87 2.16 -0.17 22.79
CA LEU A 87 0.93 0.45 22.25
C LEU A 87 0.20 -0.41 21.23
N GLY A 88 0.89 -1.34 20.55
CA GLY A 88 0.31 -2.12 19.45
C GLY A 88 -0.61 -3.27 19.89
N ARG A 89 -0.59 -3.68 21.16
CA ARG A 89 -1.45 -4.76 21.67
C ARG A 89 -2.87 -4.26 21.97
N LYS A 90 -3.69 -4.04 20.95
CA LYS A 90 -5.16 -4.17 21.13
C LYS A 90 -5.53 -5.64 20.97
N VAL A 91 -5.33 -6.41 22.05
CA VAL A 91 -5.76 -7.82 22.11
C VAL A 91 -7.28 -7.83 22.06
N HIS A 92 -7.87 -8.16 20.90
CA HIS A 92 -9.29 -8.48 20.83
C HIS A 92 -9.43 -9.88 21.44
N ASN A 93 -9.59 -9.94 22.76
CA ASN A 93 -9.76 -11.19 23.48
C ASN A 93 -11.22 -11.65 23.33
N THR A 94 -11.61 -12.15 22.15
CA THR A 94 -12.87 -12.88 21.98
C THR A 94 -12.66 -14.35 22.35
N PHE A 95 -12.50 -14.60 23.64
CA PHE A 95 -12.81 -15.90 24.21
C PHE A 95 -13.73 -15.67 25.40
N THR A 96 -15.02 -15.65 25.11
CA THR A 96 -16.05 -15.86 26.13
C THR A 96 -17.08 -16.79 25.51
N TYR A 97 -16.70 -18.07 25.43
CA TYR A 97 -17.65 -19.15 25.59
C TYR A 97 -18.16 -19.07 27.02
N ILE A 98 -19.46 -18.86 27.20
CA ILE A 98 -20.16 -19.36 28.38
C ILE A 98 -21.52 -19.87 27.90
N GLU A 99 -21.89 -20.98 28.54
CA GLU A 99 -22.87 -22.02 28.24
C GLU A 99 -24.29 -21.57 27.90
#